data_AF-A0A7F5RLW2-F1
#
_entry.id   AF-A0A7F5RLW2-F1
#
_cell.length_a   1.000
_cell.length_b   1.000
_cell.length_c   1.000
_cell.angle_alpha   90.00
_cell.angle_beta   90.00
_cell.angle_gamma   90.00
#
_symmetry.space_group_name_H-M   'P 1'
#
loop_
_entity.id
_entity.type
_entity.pdbx_description
1 polymer ?
#
loop_
_entity_poly.entity_id
_entity_poly.type
_entity_poly.pdbx_seq_one_letter_code
_entity_poly.pdbx_strand_id
1 'polypeptide(L)'
;MMYCPQWYKAHYLIKNFKFAILGITLSYSCCITQKRYSFNFPMETKIKSFVFMDCETTGLPFEENNRTKITELTLCVVQSIHIEMGVFPRIQDKLHLCFNPQKLVSPAASTITKLSNDLLEKQPAFTTSTANLIREFIDLHPKPVCLVAHNGNKFDYPILKAELLKAKINLSDDILCVDSLEAVQFFHSEDNKKKTEHIPFELQDGFDELIVNVVEDLEQHETNLKNIAVKEEKTFVTNSTICNNETQANSSTAQQINETTPKSSIIQQNDKKAACGDKLIRKHEITNPKIRRRLFSPGVSFKLEDVFQRITGQPVSNSHTAECDVDSLIRIAATFGERFTCWANFNCRKFSDIPAMTPGKRIGT
;
A
#
# COMPACT_ATOMS: atom_id res chain seq x y z
N MET A 1 -9.93 48.68 11.44
CA MET A 1 -10.24 47.39 12.11
C MET A 1 -9.36 46.35 11.43
N MET A 2 -8.15 46.04 11.90
CA MET A 2 -7.76 45.31 13.14
C MET A 2 -8.36 43.90 13.25
N TYR A 3 -7.48 42.88 13.08
CA TYR A 3 -7.35 41.59 13.80
C TYR A 3 -8.61 40.71 14.06
N CYS A 4 -8.57 39.36 14.12
CA CYS A 4 -7.47 38.38 14.25
C CYS A 4 -7.94 36.98 13.74
N PRO A 5 -7.07 36.07 13.25
CA PRO A 5 -7.44 34.70 12.94
C PRO A 5 -7.18 33.69 14.09
N GLN A 6 -8.21 32.90 14.41
CA GLN A 6 -8.16 31.58 15.06
C GLN A 6 -9.06 30.69 14.15
N TRP A 7 -8.76 29.44 13.78
CA TRP A 7 -8.38 28.30 14.60
C TRP A 7 -7.48 27.32 13.81
N TYR A 8 -6.31 26.95 14.35
CA TYR A 8 -5.59 25.70 14.00
C TYR A 8 -4.56 25.39 15.10
N LYS A 9 -4.98 24.66 16.16
CA LYS A 9 -4.09 24.12 17.20
C LYS A 9 -4.82 23.14 18.13
N ALA A 10 -4.91 21.87 17.71
CA ALA A 10 -5.10 20.71 18.59
C ALA A 10 -4.74 19.44 17.81
N HIS A 11 -4.37 18.35 18.51
CA HIS A 11 -3.96 17.06 17.93
C HIS A 11 -2.70 17.06 17.04
N TYR A 12 -1.53 17.27 17.66
CA TYR A 12 -0.30 16.46 17.42
C TYR A 12 0.80 16.77 18.47
N LEU A 13 0.42 16.86 19.76
CA LEU A 13 1.33 17.15 20.87
C LEU A 13 0.98 16.39 22.15
N ILE A 14 0.99 15.05 22.11
CA ILE A 14 1.13 14.21 23.32
C ILE A 14 2.09 13.04 23.04
N LYS A 15 3.38 13.31 23.21
CA LYS A 15 4.38 12.45 23.88
C LYS A 15 5.64 13.33 24.06
N ASN A 16 6.28 13.25 25.22
CA ASN A 16 7.45 14.03 25.69
C ASN A 16 7.18 15.24 26.62
N PHE A 17 6.51 14.95 27.74
CA PHE A 17 6.91 15.46 29.06
C PHE A 17 7.85 14.40 29.68
N LYS A 18 8.86 14.68 30.52
CA LYS A 18 9.38 15.92 31.09
C LYS A 18 10.75 15.59 31.70
N PHE A 19 11.82 16.35 31.41
CA PHE A 19 12.94 16.57 32.36
C PHE A 19 13.75 17.78 31.91
N ALA A 20 13.65 18.87 32.67
CA ALA A 20 14.43 20.08 32.48
C ALA A 20 14.58 20.78 33.83
N ILE A 21 15.71 20.52 34.51
CA ILE A 21 16.23 21.35 35.59
C ILE A 21 17.74 21.49 35.32
N LEU A 22 18.19 22.75 35.25
CA LEU A 22 19.52 23.29 34.91
C LEU A 22 19.57 23.95 33.53
N GLY A 23 19.89 25.25 33.54
CA GLY A 23 19.73 26.14 32.40
C GLY A 23 20.84 26.03 31.38
N ILE A 24 20.54 25.40 30.24
CA ILE A 24 21.30 25.54 29.00
C ILE A 24 20.34 26.04 27.92
N THR A 25 20.51 27.30 27.50
CA THR A 25 19.80 27.86 26.33
C THR A 25 20.41 27.29 25.06
N LEU A 26 19.96 26.09 24.66
CA LEU A 26 20.21 25.55 23.34
C LEU A 26 19.37 26.30 22.31
N SER A 27 20.03 27.13 21.50
CA SER A 27 19.46 27.64 20.26
C SER A 27 19.28 26.46 19.30
N TYR A 28 18.05 25.94 19.23
CA TYR A 28 17.67 24.99 18.19
C TYR A 28 17.48 25.75 16.88
N SER A 29 18.60 26.03 16.21
CA SER A 29 18.56 26.14 14.75
C SER A 29 17.94 24.86 14.21
N CYS A 30 16.83 24.98 13.50
CA CYS A 30 16.23 23.84 12.79
C CYS A 30 17.06 23.52 11.55
N CYS A 31 18.29 23.05 11.79
CA CYS A 31 19.05 22.30 10.81
C CYS A 31 18.33 20.96 10.60
N ILE A 32 17.29 20.98 9.77
CA ILE A 32 16.96 19.81 8.97
C ILE A 32 18.22 19.56 8.15
N THR A 33 19.04 18.62 8.63
CA THR A 33 20.14 18.06 7.86
C THR A 33 19.53 17.20 6.75
N GLN A 34 18.99 17.87 5.73
CA GLN A 34 18.93 17.33 4.39
C GLN A 34 20.36 16.94 4.03
N LYS A 35 20.71 15.67 4.29
CA LYS A 35 21.76 15.00 3.54
C LYS A 35 21.34 15.12 2.09
N ARG A 36 21.87 16.12 1.38
CA ARG A 36 21.75 16.22 -0.07
C ARG A 36 22.17 14.87 -0.61
N TYR A 37 21.21 14.10 -1.11
CA TYR A 37 21.51 12.84 -1.75
C TYR A 37 22.21 13.19 -3.06
N SER A 38 23.54 13.22 -3.03
CA SER A 38 24.40 13.48 -4.18
C SER A 38 24.41 12.26 -5.11
N PHE A 39 23.24 11.95 -5.66
CA PHE A 39 23.11 11.12 -6.84
C PHE A 39 23.71 11.90 -8.00
N ASN A 40 24.99 11.65 -8.29
CA ASN A 40 25.65 12.14 -9.50
C ASN A 40 25.16 11.36 -10.73
N PHE A 41 23.86 11.45 -11.01
CA PHE A 41 23.33 11.14 -12.34
C PHE A 41 23.59 12.36 -13.24
N PRO A 42 24.14 12.19 -14.46
CA PRO A 42 24.12 13.26 -15.45
C PRO A 42 22.65 13.61 -15.75
N MET A 43 22.22 14.83 -15.42
CA MET A 43 20.85 15.27 -15.69
C MET A 43 20.65 15.56 -17.17
N GLU A 44 20.18 14.56 -17.93
CA GLU A 44 19.74 14.77 -19.32
C GLU A 44 18.31 15.34 -19.39
N THR A 45 17.48 15.11 -18.37
CA THR A 45 16.09 15.61 -18.30
C THR A 45 15.79 16.28 -16.95
N LYS A 46 14.96 17.33 -16.98
CA LYS A 46 14.42 17.98 -15.77
C LYS A 46 12.91 18.18 -15.89
N ILE A 47 12.16 17.12 -15.58
CA ILE A 47 10.69 17.07 -15.49
C ILE A 47 10.20 18.24 -14.62
N LYS A 48 9.14 18.92 -15.08
CA LYS A 48 8.52 20.04 -14.36
C LYS A 48 7.18 19.68 -13.75
N SER A 49 6.45 18.77 -14.37
CA SER A 49 5.14 18.33 -13.89
C SER A 49 5.01 16.82 -14.00
N PHE A 50 4.53 16.17 -12.94
CA PHE A 50 4.13 14.78 -12.93
C PHE A 50 2.62 14.69 -13.08
N VAL A 51 2.14 13.88 -14.01
CA VAL A 51 0.72 13.51 -14.13
C VAL A 51 0.58 12.12 -13.55
N PHE A 52 0.18 12.05 -12.29
CA PHE A 52 -0.15 10.80 -11.64
C PHE A 52 -1.46 10.28 -12.19
N MET A 53 -1.49 9.03 -12.62
CA MET A 53 -2.65 8.42 -13.25
C MET A 53 -2.88 6.99 -12.80
N ASP A 54 -4.15 6.62 -12.82
CA ASP A 54 -4.65 5.26 -12.62
C ASP A 54 -5.94 5.12 -13.45
N CYS A 55 -6.22 3.90 -13.92
CA CYS A 55 -7.47 3.61 -14.61
C CYS A 55 -8.12 2.30 -14.17
N GLU A 56 -9.38 2.40 -13.78
CA GLU A 56 -10.23 1.23 -13.62
C GLU A 56 -10.76 0.76 -14.97
N THR A 57 -10.94 -0.55 -15.11
CA THR A 57 -11.21 -1.17 -16.41
C THR A 57 -12.20 -2.33 -16.34
N THR A 58 -12.69 -2.77 -17.52
CA THR A 58 -13.58 -3.94 -17.64
C THR A 58 -13.00 -5.25 -17.11
N GLY A 59 -11.68 -5.39 -17.07
CA GLY A 59 -10.99 -6.62 -16.67
C GLY A 59 -9.55 -6.65 -17.15
N LEU A 60 -8.77 -7.61 -16.66
CA LEU A 60 -7.33 -7.65 -16.89
C LEU A 60 -7.01 -7.94 -18.37
N PRO A 61 -6.07 -7.23 -19.02
CA PRO A 61 -5.76 -7.40 -20.45
C PRO A 61 -5.47 -8.83 -20.89
N PHE A 62 -4.81 -9.64 -20.06
CA PHE A 62 -4.52 -11.03 -20.41
C PHE A 62 -5.77 -11.94 -20.37
N GLU A 63 -6.76 -11.63 -19.54
CA GLU A 63 -8.05 -12.35 -19.45
C GLU A 63 -8.97 -11.94 -20.61
N GLU A 64 -8.93 -10.66 -20.97
CA GLU A 64 -9.80 -10.07 -21.99
C GLU A 64 -9.18 -10.09 -23.41
N ASN A 65 -8.11 -10.87 -23.62
CA ASN A 65 -7.36 -10.97 -24.88
C ASN A 65 -6.97 -9.60 -25.48
N ASN A 66 -6.55 -8.68 -24.62
CA ASN A 66 -6.13 -7.32 -24.91
C ASN A 66 -7.24 -6.48 -25.58
N ARG A 67 -8.49 -6.69 -25.12
CA ARG A 67 -9.69 -5.92 -25.47
C ARG A 67 -10.26 -5.18 -24.25
N THR A 68 -9.43 -4.91 -23.25
CA THR A 68 -9.79 -4.16 -22.05
C THR A 68 -10.27 -2.75 -22.39
N LYS A 69 -11.25 -2.24 -21.64
CA LYS A 69 -11.82 -0.91 -21.79
C LYS A 69 -11.80 -0.16 -20.46
N ILE A 70 -11.47 1.12 -20.52
CA ILE A 70 -11.47 2.02 -19.37
C ILE A 70 -12.92 2.24 -18.91
N THR A 71 -13.16 2.13 -17.61
CA THR A 71 -14.42 2.46 -16.92
C THR A 71 -14.28 3.70 -16.05
N GLU A 72 -13.08 3.98 -15.53
CA GLU A 72 -12.74 5.19 -14.77
C GLU A 72 -11.29 5.60 -15.08
N LEU A 73 -11.01 6.90 -15.11
CA LEU A 73 -9.67 7.44 -15.29
C LEU A 73 -9.48 8.65 -14.38
N THR A 74 -8.41 8.65 -13.59
CA THR A 74 -7.94 9.84 -12.89
C THR A 74 -6.59 10.28 -13.45
N LEU A 75 -6.46 11.58 -13.71
CA LEU A 75 -5.20 12.28 -13.94
C LEU A 75 -5.07 13.37 -12.86
N CYS A 76 -4.02 13.33 -12.05
CA CYS A 76 -3.71 14.38 -11.07
C CYS A 76 -2.31 14.94 -11.34
N VAL A 77 -2.24 16.24 -11.63
CA VAL A 77 -1.00 16.92 -12.00
C VAL A 77 -0.39 17.63 -10.80
N VAL A 78 0.90 17.38 -10.57
CA VAL A 78 1.68 17.97 -9.49
C VAL A 78 3.02 18.45 -10.06
N GLN A 79 3.41 19.70 -9.78
CA GLN A 79 4.73 20.21 -10.16
C GLN A 79 5.85 19.51 -9.38
N SER A 80 7.01 19.26 -10.01
CA SER A 80 8.12 18.48 -9.44
C SER A 80 8.55 18.98 -8.06
N ILE A 81 8.57 20.31 -7.90
CA ILE A 81 8.93 21.02 -6.67
C ILE A 81 8.03 20.63 -5.48
N HIS A 82 6.76 20.26 -5.70
CA HIS A 82 5.86 19.87 -4.63
C HIS A 82 5.99 18.40 -4.24
N ILE A 83 6.52 17.56 -5.13
CA ILE A 83 6.96 16.19 -4.79
C ILE A 83 8.29 16.26 -4.02
N GLU A 84 9.24 17.08 -4.48
CA GLU A 84 10.56 17.30 -3.84
C GLU A 84 10.43 17.72 -2.35
N MET A 85 9.38 18.47 -1.99
CA MET A 85 9.10 18.92 -0.62
C MET A 85 8.86 17.81 0.43
N GLY A 86 8.70 16.54 0.03
CA GLY A 86 8.58 15.43 0.99
C GLY A 86 7.21 15.29 1.66
N VAL A 87 6.21 16.06 1.22
CA VAL A 87 4.87 16.14 1.84
C VAL A 87 3.77 15.99 0.79
N PHE A 88 2.57 15.58 1.21
CA PHE A 88 1.45 15.46 0.28
C PHE A 88 1.12 16.83 -0.35
N PRO A 89 1.19 16.99 -1.68
CA PRO A 89 1.06 18.29 -2.36
C PRO A 89 -0.30 18.95 -2.10
N ARG A 90 -0.30 20.24 -1.73
CA ARG A 90 -1.54 21.03 -1.63
C ARG A 90 -2.00 21.58 -2.98
N ILE A 91 -1.07 21.87 -3.88
CA ILE A 91 -1.35 22.36 -5.24
C ILE A 91 -1.39 21.15 -6.15
N GLN A 92 -2.57 20.89 -6.71
CA GLN A 92 -2.89 19.77 -7.59
C GLN A 92 -3.97 20.22 -8.56
N ASP A 93 -3.86 19.82 -9.82
CA ASP A 93 -4.95 19.93 -10.80
C ASP A 93 -5.45 18.52 -11.11
N LYS A 94 -6.76 18.27 -11.00
CA LYS A 94 -7.34 16.93 -11.18
C LYS A 94 -8.33 16.90 -12.35
N LEU A 95 -8.24 15.85 -13.16
CA LEU A 95 -9.26 15.42 -14.13
C LEU A 95 -9.66 13.98 -13.78
N HIS A 96 -10.93 13.78 -13.48
CA HIS A 96 -11.50 12.47 -13.13
C HIS A 96 -12.74 12.21 -13.98
N LEU A 97 -12.82 11.04 -14.62
CA LEU A 97 -13.82 10.71 -15.64
C LEU A 97 -14.25 9.24 -15.55
N CYS A 98 -15.56 9.00 -15.42
CA CYS A 98 -16.17 7.68 -15.60
C CYS A 98 -16.63 7.49 -17.06
N PHE A 99 -16.64 6.26 -17.56
CA PHE A 99 -16.99 5.94 -18.95
C PHE A 99 -17.96 4.77 -19.04
N ASN A 100 -18.86 4.82 -20.03
CA ASN A 100 -19.50 3.60 -20.53
C ASN A 100 -18.49 2.85 -21.42
N PRO A 101 -18.00 1.67 -21.02
CA PRO A 101 -16.97 0.94 -21.77
C PRO A 101 -17.47 0.34 -23.09
N GLN A 102 -18.79 0.38 -23.36
CA GLN A 102 -19.45 -0.28 -24.51
C GLN A 102 -19.14 -1.79 -24.60
N LYS A 103 -18.92 -2.41 -23.43
CA LYS A 103 -18.50 -3.79 -23.24
C LYS A 103 -18.94 -4.22 -21.84
N LEU A 104 -19.24 -5.51 -21.63
CA LEU A 104 -19.48 -6.03 -20.28
C LEU A 104 -18.25 -5.86 -19.38
N VAL A 105 -18.46 -5.35 -18.18
CA VAL A 105 -17.49 -5.35 -17.08
C VAL A 105 -17.46 -6.76 -16.50
N SER A 106 -16.27 -7.34 -16.33
CA SER A 106 -16.11 -8.67 -15.74
C SER A 106 -16.59 -8.69 -14.28
N PRO A 107 -17.13 -9.82 -13.77
CA PRO A 107 -17.55 -9.91 -12.37
C PRO A 107 -16.42 -9.62 -11.37
N ALA A 108 -15.18 -9.97 -11.71
CA ALA A 108 -14.00 -9.66 -10.91
C ALA A 108 -13.73 -8.14 -10.84
N ALA A 109 -13.69 -7.46 -12.00
CA ALA A 109 -13.53 -6.01 -12.05
C ALA A 109 -14.67 -5.29 -11.33
N SER A 110 -15.92 -5.69 -11.55
CA SER A 110 -17.07 -5.09 -10.86
C SER A 110 -17.03 -5.30 -9.35
N THR A 111 -16.50 -6.43 -8.89
CA THR A 111 -16.32 -6.72 -7.45
C THR A 111 -15.27 -5.83 -6.80
N ILE A 112 -14.14 -5.54 -7.46
CA ILE A 112 -13.08 -4.69 -6.89
C ILE A 112 -13.46 -3.20 -7.01
N THR A 113 -13.79 -2.74 -8.21
CA THR A 113 -14.03 -1.31 -8.54
C THR A 113 -15.37 -0.75 -8.07
N LYS A 114 -16.32 -1.65 -7.76
CA LYS A 114 -17.75 -1.34 -7.55
C LYS A 114 -18.45 -0.72 -8.76
N LEU A 115 -17.80 -0.65 -9.92
CA LEU A 115 -18.39 -0.19 -11.16
C LEU A 115 -19.10 -1.34 -11.89
N SER A 116 -20.27 -1.08 -12.44
CA SER A 116 -21.03 -2.05 -13.24
C SER A 116 -21.56 -1.39 -14.52
N ASN A 117 -21.99 -2.19 -15.48
CA ASN A 117 -22.61 -1.68 -16.69
C ASN A 117 -23.87 -0.85 -16.41
N ASP A 118 -24.64 -1.20 -15.38
CA ASP A 118 -25.86 -0.47 -15.00
C ASP A 118 -25.54 0.92 -14.42
N LEU A 119 -24.50 1.01 -13.57
CA LEU A 119 -24.02 2.29 -13.02
C LEU A 119 -23.42 3.20 -14.09
N LEU A 120 -22.74 2.60 -15.08
CA LEU A 120 -22.04 3.31 -16.16
C LEU A 120 -22.91 3.52 -17.41
N GLU A 121 -24.14 3.01 -17.46
CA GLU A 121 -25.00 2.98 -18.65
C GLU A 121 -25.10 4.37 -19.30
N LYS A 122 -25.34 5.40 -18.48
CA LYS A 122 -25.60 6.78 -18.89
C LYS A 122 -24.32 7.64 -19.01
N GLN A 123 -23.15 7.08 -18.71
CA GLN A 123 -21.89 7.78 -18.91
C GLN A 123 -21.52 7.84 -20.39
N PRO A 124 -20.77 8.86 -20.85
CA PRO A 124 -20.25 8.88 -22.20
C PRO A 124 -19.26 7.74 -22.41
N ALA A 125 -19.15 7.22 -23.63
CA ALA A 125 -18.02 6.37 -24.01
C ALA A 125 -16.74 7.21 -24.13
N PHE A 126 -15.58 6.56 -24.16
CA PHE A 126 -14.32 7.24 -24.51
C PHE A 126 -14.38 7.70 -25.98
N THR A 127 -14.32 9.01 -26.22
CA THR A 127 -14.48 9.64 -27.54
C THR A 127 -13.31 10.57 -27.90
N THR A 128 -13.27 11.06 -29.14
CA THR A 128 -12.33 12.10 -29.58
C THR A 128 -12.44 13.37 -28.74
N SER A 129 -13.62 13.76 -28.25
CA SER A 129 -13.78 14.90 -27.35
C SER A 129 -13.08 14.66 -26.00
N THR A 130 -13.23 13.46 -25.43
CA THR A 130 -12.51 13.03 -24.22
C THR A 130 -11.00 13.02 -24.44
N ALA A 131 -10.55 12.48 -25.57
CA ALA A 131 -9.14 12.39 -25.91
C ALA A 131 -8.48 13.77 -26.11
N ASN A 132 -9.21 14.72 -26.72
CA ASN A 132 -8.79 16.13 -26.80
C ASN A 132 -8.72 16.77 -25.41
N LEU A 133 -9.73 16.56 -24.54
CA LEU A 133 -9.72 17.05 -23.16
C LEU A 133 -8.51 16.54 -22.37
N ILE A 134 -8.17 15.24 -22.49
CA ILE A 134 -6.99 14.65 -21.84
C ILE A 134 -5.70 15.30 -22.36
N ARG A 135 -5.55 15.47 -23.69
CA ARG A 135 -4.40 16.14 -24.28
C ARG A 135 -4.27 17.58 -23.78
N GLU A 136 -5.33 18.36 -23.90
CA GLU A 136 -5.36 19.77 -23.51
C GLU A 136 -5.11 19.95 -22.02
N PHE A 137 -5.69 19.10 -21.17
CA PHE A 137 -5.41 19.06 -19.74
C PHE A 137 -3.92 18.84 -19.45
N ILE A 138 -3.26 17.90 -20.14
CA ILE A 138 -1.82 17.63 -20.02
C ILE A 138 -0.95 18.78 -20.59
N ASP A 139 -1.45 19.50 -21.60
CA ASP A 139 -0.72 20.59 -22.26
C ASP A 139 -0.78 21.93 -21.52
N LEU A 140 -1.71 22.11 -20.58
CA LEU A 140 -1.77 23.28 -19.70
C LEU A 140 -0.59 23.37 -18.71
N HIS A 141 0.13 22.26 -18.47
CA HIS A 141 1.12 22.16 -17.41
C HIS A 141 2.57 22.38 -17.88
N PRO A 142 3.45 22.94 -17.01
CA PRO A 142 4.85 23.15 -17.31
C PRO A 142 5.55 21.89 -17.86
N LYS A 143 6.19 22.03 -19.02
CA LYS A 143 6.95 20.97 -19.72
C LYS A 143 8.41 20.90 -19.24
N PRO A 144 9.08 19.73 -19.27
CA PRO A 144 8.55 18.42 -19.67
C PRO A 144 7.55 17.88 -18.66
N VAL A 145 6.51 17.23 -19.17
CA VAL A 145 5.50 16.51 -18.38
C VAL A 145 5.82 15.02 -18.39
N CYS A 146 5.73 14.37 -17.23
CA CYS A 146 5.92 12.92 -17.10
C CYS A 146 4.68 12.25 -16.49
N LEU A 147 4.11 11.27 -17.20
CA LEU A 147 3.08 10.39 -16.65
C LEU A 147 3.70 9.48 -15.58
N VAL A 148 2.94 9.19 -14.52
CA VAL A 148 3.31 8.27 -13.44
C VAL A 148 2.11 7.37 -13.13
N ALA A 149 2.26 6.07 -13.34
CA ALA A 149 1.29 5.03 -13.02
C ALA A 149 1.99 3.88 -12.30
N HIS A 150 1.24 2.98 -11.67
CA HIS A 150 1.80 1.84 -10.94
C HIS A 150 1.60 0.53 -11.72
N ASN A 151 2.70 -0.09 -12.18
CA ASN A 151 2.68 -1.14 -13.21
C ASN A 151 2.14 -0.64 -14.57
N GLY A 152 2.14 0.69 -14.80
CA GLY A 152 1.61 1.33 -15.99
C GLY A 152 2.24 0.85 -17.30
N ASN A 153 3.49 0.39 -17.27
CA ASN A 153 4.16 -0.21 -18.44
C ASN A 153 3.45 -1.46 -18.98
N LYS A 154 2.68 -2.14 -18.12
CA LYS A 154 1.97 -3.39 -18.43
C LYS A 154 0.45 -3.27 -18.29
N PHE A 155 -0.05 -2.09 -17.98
CA PHE A 155 -1.47 -1.84 -17.71
C PHE A 155 -1.91 -0.48 -18.30
N ASP A 156 -1.81 0.60 -17.54
CA ASP A 156 -2.38 1.91 -17.85
C ASP A 156 -1.92 2.49 -19.18
N TYR A 157 -0.60 2.52 -19.44
CA TYR A 157 -0.06 3.19 -20.61
C TYR A 157 -0.46 2.49 -21.93
N PRO A 158 -0.34 1.16 -22.08
CA PRO A 158 -0.88 0.45 -23.24
C PRO A 158 -2.39 0.64 -23.45
N ILE A 159 -3.19 0.67 -22.37
CA ILE A 159 -4.65 0.78 -22.45
C ILE A 159 -5.06 2.20 -22.87
N LEU A 160 -4.55 3.23 -22.18
CA LEU A 160 -4.80 4.63 -22.53
C LEU A 160 -4.36 4.93 -23.97
N LYS A 161 -3.18 4.44 -24.38
CA LYS A 161 -2.68 4.62 -25.75
C LYS A 161 -3.57 3.95 -26.80
N ALA A 162 -4.17 2.80 -26.49
CA ALA A 162 -5.13 2.14 -27.38
C ALA A 162 -6.43 2.95 -27.56
N GLU A 163 -6.98 3.55 -26.50
CA GLU A 163 -8.16 4.42 -26.63
C GLU A 163 -7.85 5.75 -27.35
N LEU A 164 -6.69 6.36 -27.07
CA LEU A 164 -6.22 7.56 -27.78
C LEU A 164 -6.08 7.31 -29.29
N LEU A 165 -5.40 6.22 -29.68
CA LEU A 165 -5.26 5.84 -31.09
C LEU A 165 -6.61 5.49 -31.74
N LYS A 166 -7.52 4.81 -31.03
CA LYS A 166 -8.90 4.56 -31.49
C LYS A 166 -9.64 5.89 -31.74
N ALA A 167 -9.44 6.88 -30.88
CA ALA A 167 -10.00 8.22 -31.01
C ALA A 167 -9.28 9.12 -32.05
N LYS A 168 -8.22 8.61 -32.68
CA LYS A 168 -7.32 9.31 -33.63
C LYS A 168 -6.60 10.53 -33.05
N ILE A 169 -6.36 10.52 -31.73
CA ILE A 169 -5.59 11.55 -31.03
C ILE A 169 -4.28 10.94 -30.55
N ASN A 170 -3.20 11.71 -30.68
CA ASN A 170 -1.93 11.42 -30.02
C ASN A 170 -1.69 12.50 -28.95
N LEU A 171 -1.02 12.12 -27.86
CA LEU A 171 -0.34 13.08 -27.01
C LEU A 171 0.93 13.57 -27.72
N SER A 172 1.48 14.70 -27.27
CA SER A 172 2.73 15.24 -27.82
C SER A 172 3.91 14.29 -27.59
N ASP A 173 4.86 14.25 -28.54
CA ASP A 173 6.03 13.36 -28.51
C ASP A 173 7.09 13.74 -27.44
N ASP A 174 6.89 14.87 -26.75
CA ASP A 174 7.67 15.31 -25.58
C ASP A 174 7.12 14.79 -24.25
N ILE A 175 5.94 14.14 -24.24
CA ILE A 175 5.37 13.55 -23.03
C ILE A 175 6.20 12.33 -22.63
N LEU A 176 6.70 12.38 -21.39
CA LEU A 176 7.47 11.32 -20.76
C LEU A 176 6.57 10.40 -19.93
N CYS A 177 7.08 9.24 -19.55
CA CYS A 177 6.45 8.35 -18.58
C CYS A 177 7.50 7.58 -17.76
N VAL A 178 7.16 7.28 -16.51
CA VAL A 178 7.88 6.35 -15.63
C VAL A 178 6.92 5.36 -15.00
N ASP A 179 7.38 4.16 -14.66
CA ASP A 179 6.57 3.20 -13.90
C ASP A 179 6.98 3.23 -12.43
N SER A 180 6.03 3.58 -11.56
CA SER A 180 6.34 3.70 -10.14
C SER A 180 6.71 2.35 -9.52
N LEU A 181 6.25 1.22 -10.06
CA LEU A 181 6.62 -0.11 -9.59
C LEU A 181 8.14 -0.33 -9.69
N GLU A 182 8.75 0.12 -10.80
CA GLU A 182 10.20 0.08 -11.02
C GLU A 182 10.92 1.00 -10.01
N ALA A 183 10.34 2.16 -9.69
CA ALA A 183 10.85 3.08 -8.67
C ALA A 183 10.87 2.45 -7.26
N VAL A 184 9.74 1.84 -6.83
CA VAL A 184 9.67 1.24 -5.48
C VAL A 184 10.61 0.05 -5.35
N GLN A 185 10.73 -0.77 -6.41
CA GLN A 185 11.68 -1.89 -6.44
C GLN A 185 13.12 -1.40 -6.36
N PHE A 186 13.47 -0.34 -7.10
CA PHE A 186 14.77 0.30 -7.02
C PHE A 186 15.06 0.79 -5.58
N PHE A 187 14.20 1.63 -5.00
CA PHE A 187 14.42 2.16 -3.65
C PHE A 187 14.46 1.08 -2.57
N HIS A 188 13.62 0.04 -2.67
CA HIS A 188 13.66 -1.10 -1.76
C HIS A 188 14.99 -1.86 -1.85
N SER A 189 15.53 -2.06 -3.06
CA SER A 189 16.83 -2.70 -3.24
C SER A 189 17.97 -1.87 -2.65
N GLU A 190 17.96 -0.55 -2.86
CA GLU A 190 18.96 0.39 -2.34
C GLU A 190 18.92 0.50 -0.82
N ASP A 191 17.73 0.56 -0.23
CA ASP A 191 17.57 0.69 1.22
C ASP A 191 17.86 -0.64 1.95
N ASN A 192 17.74 -1.79 1.27
CA ASN A 192 18.25 -3.06 1.77
C ASN A 192 19.78 -3.15 1.69
N LYS A 193 20.42 -2.71 0.60
CA LYS A 193 21.90 -2.68 0.49
C LYS A 193 22.53 -1.90 1.64
N LYS A 194 22.00 -0.71 1.95
CA LYS A 194 22.46 0.14 3.07
C LYS A 194 22.30 -0.50 4.45
N LYS A 195 21.36 -1.43 4.64
CA LYS A 195 21.23 -2.22 5.88
C LYS A 195 22.22 -3.38 5.97
N THR A 196 22.79 -3.80 4.83
CA THR A 196 23.84 -4.84 4.75
C THR A 196 25.25 -4.27 4.63
N GLU A 197 25.41 -2.96 4.40
CA GLU A 197 26.69 -2.29 4.56
C GLU A 197 27.08 -2.29 6.04
N HIS A 198 28.31 -2.73 6.32
CA HIS A 198 28.80 -3.06 7.65
C HIS A 198 28.64 -1.89 8.63
N ILE A 199 28.05 -2.14 9.80
CA ILE A 199 28.31 -1.28 10.96
C ILE A 199 29.84 -1.30 11.17
N PRO A 200 30.52 -0.14 11.27
CA PRO A 200 31.95 -0.09 11.56
C PRO A 200 32.23 -0.89 12.83
N PHE A 201 33.27 -1.72 12.82
CA PHE A 201 33.61 -2.57 13.98
C PHE A 201 33.85 -1.72 15.24
N GLU A 202 34.30 -0.47 15.07
CA GLU A 202 34.49 0.51 16.16
C GLU A 202 33.18 0.97 16.84
N LEU A 203 32.00 0.66 16.27
CA LEU A 203 30.68 0.94 16.84
C LEU A 203 29.96 -0.32 17.34
N GLN A 204 30.60 -1.48 17.28
CA GLN A 204 30.04 -2.74 17.75
C GLN A 204 30.54 -3.04 19.17
N ASP A 205 30.17 -2.18 20.11
CA ASP A 205 30.62 -2.17 21.50
C ASP A 205 29.99 -3.24 22.40
N GLY A 206 29.11 -4.08 21.84
CA GLY A 206 28.42 -5.17 22.54
C GLY A 206 27.23 -4.72 23.39
N PHE A 207 26.89 -3.43 23.43
CA PHE A 207 25.73 -2.97 24.19
C PHE A 207 24.40 -3.44 23.62
N ASP A 208 24.31 -3.81 22.34
CA ASP A 208 23.09 -4.33 21.72
C ASP A 208 22.59 -5.63 22.41
N GLU A 209 23.47 -6.62 22.66
CA GLU A 209 23.10 -7.82 23.43
C GLU A 209 22.75 -7.46 24.89
N LEU A 210 23.46 -6.50 25.48
CA LEU A 210 23.18 -6.06 26.85
C LEU A 210 21.80 -5.40 26.97
N ILE A 211 21.40 -4.60 25.98
CA ILE A 211 20.09 -3.95 25.90
C ILE A 211 18.99 -4.97 25.65
N VAL A 212 19.19 -5.95 24.75
CA VAL A 212 18.22 -7.03 24.52
C VAL A 212 17.97 -7.82 25.81
N ASN A 213 19.02 -8.25 26.51
CA ASN A 213 18.90 -8.98 27.77
C ASN A 213 18.18 -8.15 28.85
N VAL A 214 18.52 -6.87 29.01
CA VAL A 214 17.85 -5.98 29.98
C VAL A 214 16.38 -5.75 29.64
N VAL A 215 16.01 -5.67 28.36
CA VAL A 215 14.60 -5.56 27.94
C VAL A 215 13.83 -6.85 28.23
N GLU A 216 14.40 -8.02 27.91
CA GLU A 216 13.79 -9.32 28.22
C GLU A 216 13.61 -9.53 29.73
N ASP A 217 14.61 -9.18 30.55
CA ASP A 217 14.52 -9.23 32.02
C ASP A 217 13.40 -8.32 32.56
N LEU A 218 13.26 -7.10 32.02
CA LEU A 218 12.20 -6.16 32.43
C LEU A 218 10.80 -6.66 32.05
N GLU A 219 10.62 -7.24 30.86
CA GLU A 219 9.34 -7.83 30.44
C GLU A 219 8.97 -9.07 31.28
N GLN A 220 9.94 -9.91 31.65
CA GLN A 220 9.73 -10.99 32.61
C GLN A 220 9.38 -10.48 34.01
N HIS A 221 9.99 -9.38 34.46
CA HIS A 221 9.66 -8.79 35.75
C HIS A 221 8.24 -8.20 35.79
N GLU A 222 7.80 -7.53 34.72
CA GLU A 222 6.47 -6.93 34.63
C GLU A 222 5.35 -8.00 34.53
N THR A 223 5.60 -9.09 33.80
CA THR A 223 4.66 -10.23 33.73
C THR A 223 4.55 -10.98 35.06
N ASN A 224 5.66 -11.17 35.78
CA ASN A 224 5.64 -11.77 37.11
C ASN A 224 4.89 -10.90 38.14
N LEU A 225 5.05 -9.57 38.11
CA LEU A 225 4.29 -8.66 38.98
C LEU A 225 2.77 -8.72 38.71
N LYS A 226 2.35 -8.78 37.44
CA LYS A 226 0.93 -8.94 37.07
C LYS A 226 0.36 -10.29 37.55
N ASN A 227 1.17 -11.36 37.52
CA ASN A 227 0.76 -12.68 38.01
C ASN A 227 0.68 -12.78 39.55
N ILE A 228 1.41 -11.94 40.29
CA ILE A 228 1.32 -11.84 41.76
C ILE A 228 0.05 -11.10 42.16
N ALA A 229 -0.25 -9.95 41.53
CA ALA A 229 -1.45 -9.16 41.82
C ALA A 229 -2.76 -9.96 41.66
N VAL A 230 -2.82 -10.88 40.68
CA VAL A 230 -3.99 -11.74 40.43
C VAL A 230 -4.19 -12.85 41.48
N LYS A 231 -3.18 -13.12 42.34
CA LYS A 231 -3.27 -14.16 43.38
C LYS A 231 -3.77 -13.65 44.73
N GLU A 232 -3.58 -12.38 45.07
CA GLU A 232 -3.93 -11.87 46.41
C GLU A 232 -5.44 -11.60 46.61
N GLU A 233 -6.20 -11.32 45.54
CA GLU A 233 -7.65 -11.05 45.64
C GLU A 233 -8.55 -12.29 45.86
N LYS A 234 -8.01 -13.52 45.90
CA LYS A 234 -8.82 -14.76 45.96
C LYS A 234 -8.76 -15.55 47.26
N THR A 235 -8.11 -15.02 48.31
CA THR A 235 -7.98 -15.71 49.61
C THR A 235 -8.29 -14.82 50.81
N PHE A 236 -9.51 -14.32 50.91
CA PHE A 236 -10.17 -14.13 52.20
C PHE A 236 -11.65 -14.52 52.12
N VAL A 237 -12.03 -15.53 52.88
CA VAL A 237 -13.32 -16.23 52.78
C VAL A 237 -14.10 -16.02 54.09
N THR A 238 -15.34 -15.53 53.97
CA THR A 238 -16.45 -15.61 54.95
C THR A 238 -16.21 -15.15 56.41
N ASN A 239 -17.02 -14.21 56.91
CA ASN A 239 -18.22 -14.59 57.70
C ASN A 239 -19.10 -13.41 58.17
N SER A 240 -20.41 -13.58 57.95
CA SER A 240 -21.53 -13.18 58.82
C SER A 240 -21.95 -11.69 59.00
N THR A 241 -23.26 -11.45 58.74
CA THR A 241 -24.24 -10.79 59.65
C THR A 241 -25.03 -9.57 59.12
N ILE A 242 -26.25 -9.85 58.61
CA ILE A 242 -27.57 -9.17 58.80
C ILE A 242 -27.74 -7.65 58.59
N CYS A 243 -28.70 -7.27 57.71
CA CYS A 243 -29.78 -6.24 57.81
C CYS A 243 -30.10 -5.67 56.40
N ASN A 244 -31.16 -6.05 55.66
CA ASN A 244 -32.64 -5.92 55.80
C ASN A 244 -33.27 -4.60 55.27
N ASN A 245 -34.38 -4.78 54.51
CA ASN A 245 -35.42 -3.82 54.07
C ASN A 245 -34.98 -2.78 52.98
N GLU A 246 -35.79 -2.29 52.01
CA GLU A 246 -37.19 -2.50 51.54
C GLU A 246 -37.41 -1.69 50.20
N THR A 247 -38.39 -1.88 49.29
CA THR A 247 -39.48 -2.87 49.05
C THR A 247 -39.81 -3.01 47.52
N GLN A 248 -40.74 -3.93 47.21
CA GLN A 248 -41.60 -4.21 46.02
C GLN A 248 -41.95 -3.06 45.00
N ALA A 249 -42.30 -3.33 43.73
CA ALA A 249 -43.50 -4.08 43.30
C ALA A 249 -43.44 -4.85 41.95
N ASN A 250 -44.40 -5.78 41.80
CA ASN A 250 -44.47 -6.83 40.77
C ASN A 250 -45.39 -6.47 39.59
N SER A 251 -45.25 -7.16 38.46
CA SER A 251 -46.27 -8.15 38.04
C SER A 251 -45.69 -9.18 37.07
N SER A 252 -46.29 -10.37 37.03
CA SER A 252 -45.78 -11.55 36.33
C SER A 252 -46.88 -12.24 35.53
N THR A 253 -46.50 -12.96 34.48
CA THR A 253 -47.20 -14.20 34.12
C THR A 253 -46.23 -15.14 33.39
N ALA A 254 -46.28 -16.42 33.74
CA ALA A 254 -45.35 -17.44 33.26
C ALA A 254 -46.01 -18.34 32.21
N GLN A 255 -45.21 -18.85 31.27
CA GLN A 255 -45.50 -20.10 30.56
C GLN A 255 -44.19 -20.74 30.07
N GLN A 256 -43.88 -21.92 30.61
CA GLN A 256 -42.93 -22.87 30.02
C GLN A 256 -43.71 -23.85 29.14
N ILE A 257 -43.03 -24.52 28.19
CA ILE A 257 -42.94 -26.00 28.08
C ILE A 257 -42.20 -26.40 26.77
N ASN A 258 -41.25 -27.33 26.92
CA ASN A 258 -40.59 -28.26 25.96
C ASN A 258 -40.08 -27.75 24.60
N GLU A 259 -38.81 -27.89 24.27
CA GLU A 259 -38.03 -29.15 24.06
C GLU A 259 -38.43 -29.96 22.82
N THR A 260 -37.55 -30.00 21.83
CA THR A 260 -37.10 -31.24 21.16
C THR A 260 -35.81 -30.97 20.38
N THR A 261 -34.75 -31.72 20.70
CA THR A 261 -33.54 -31.84 19.84
C THR A 261 -33.62 -33.18 19.10
N PRO A 262 -32.85 -33.42 18.02
CA PRO A 262 -31.63 -34.20 18.27
C PRO A 262 -30.41 -33.82 17.40
N LYS A 263 -29.23 -34.02 17.98
CA LYS A 263 -27.94 -34.15 17.27
C LYS A 263 -27.71 -35.62 16.93
N SER A 264 -27.21 -35.94 15.73
CA SER A 264 -26.27 -37.05 15.44
C SER A 264 -25.81 -36.93 13.97
N SER A 265 -24.74 -37.55 13.46
CA SER A 265 -23.79 -38.50 14.05
C SER A 265 -22.43 -38.42 13.32
N ILE A 266 -21.35 -38.82 14.01
CA ILE A 266 -20.05 -39.14 13.40
C ILE A 266 -20.06 -40.63 13.03
N ILE A 267 -19.60 -40.99 11.82
CA ILE A 267 -19.33 -42.38 11.45
C ILE A 267 -17.94 -42.50 10.81
N GLN A 268 -17.14 -43.42 11.35
CA GLN A 268 -15.85 -43.84 10.82
C GLN A 268 -16.04 -44.94 9.76
N GLN A 269 -15.09 -45.09 8.83
CA GLN A 269 -14.88 -46.36 8.13
C GLN A 269 -13.41 -46.78 8.23
N ASN A 270 -13.20 -48.06 8.54
CA ASN A 270 -11.90 -48.64 8.91
C ASN A 270 -11.24 -49.41 7.75
N ASP A 271 -9.92 -49.53 7.85
CA ASP A 271 -9.05 -50.31 6.98
C ASP A 271 -9.30 -51.83 6.98
N LYS A 272 -8.74 -52.52 5.97
CA LYS A 272 -8.42 -53.96 6.03
C LYS A 272 -6.92 -54.20 5.77
N LYS A 273 -6.36 -55.14 6.54
CA LYS A 273 -4.92 -55.39 6.72
C LYS A 273 -4.31 -56.35 5.69
N ALA A 274 -2.97 -56.29 5.55
CA ALA A 274 -2.10 -57.47 5.53
C ALA A 274 -0.69 -57.12 6.09
N ALA A 275 -0.01 -58.09 6.72
CA ALA A 275 1.36 -57.99 7.28
C ALA A 275 2.40 -58.53 6.25
N CYS A 276 3.71 -58.73 6.47
CA CYS A 276 4.63 -58.75 7.63
C CYS A 276 6.10 -58.67 7.10
N GLY A 277 7.12 -58.48 7.97
CA GLY A 277 8.45 -59.10 7.75
C GLY A 277 9.69 -58.22 7.58
N ASP A 278 10.43 -58.06 8.68
CA ASP A 278 11.89 -57.98 8.88
C ASP A 278 12.92 -57.22 8.00
N LYS A 279 13.98 -56.81 8.70
CA LYS A 279 15.17 -56.07 8.23
C LYS A 279 16.16 -56.97 7.49
N LEU A 280 16.86 -56.43 6.48
CA LEU A 280 18.26 -56.78 6.14
C LEU A 280 18.98 -55.61 5.43
N ILE A 281 20.31 -55.68 5.32
CA ILE A 281 21.24 -54.52 5.27
C ILE A 281 22.09 -54.43 3.98
N ARG A 282 22.57 -53.20 3.64
CA ARG A 282 23.55 -52.79 2.57
C ARG A 282 22.98 -52.75 1.13
N LYS A 283 23.40 -51.84 0.23
CA LYS A 283 24.66 -51.07 0.10
C LYS A 283 24.45 -49.56 -0.20
N HIS A 284 25.55 -48.79 -0.11
CA HIS A 284 25.70 -47.42 -0.62
C HIS A 284 25.33 -47.29 -2.10
N GLU A 285 24.66 -46.19 -2.45
CA GLU A 285 25.00 -45.43 -3.66
C GLU A 285 24.68 -43.93 -3.47
N ILE A 286 25.67 -43.08 -3.71
CA ILE A 286 25.56 -41.62 -3.51
C ILE A 286 24.97 -41.03 -4.80
N THR A 287 23.65 -40.85 -4.84
CA THR A 287 23.00 -40.02 -5.86
C THR A 287 22.49 -38.75 -5.20
N ASN A 288 23.20 -37.64 -5.43
CA ASN A 288 22.97 -36.36 -4.79
C ASN A 288 21.63 -35.76 -5.27
N PRO A 289 20.54 -35.81 -4.47
CA PRO A 289 19.29 -35.23 -4.92
C PRO A 289 19.49 -33.71 -4.87
N LYS A 290 19.36 -33.05 -6.02
CA LYS A 290 19.41 -31.59 -6.09
C LYS A 290 18.28 -31.02 -5.25
N ILE A 291 18.54 -30.75 -3.97
CA ILE A 291 17.65 -30.00 -3.09
C ILE A 291 17.54 -28.62 -3.72
N ARG A 292 16.49 -28.45 -4.54
CA ARG A 292 15.94 -27.14 -4.87
C ARG A 292 15.52 -26.54 -3.54
N ARG A 293 16.44 -25.83 -2.89
CA ARG A 293 16.14 -24.94 -1.78
C ARG A 293 15.09 -23.98 -2.32
N ARG A 294 13.82 -24.24 -2.00
CA ARG A 294 12.78 -23.22 -2.09
C ARG A 294 13.14 -22.21 -1.02
N LEU A 295 13.97 -21.24 -1.39
CA LEU A 295 14.28 -20.05 -0.60
C LEU A 295 13.02 -19.20 -0.55
N PHE A 296 12.04 -19.66 0.23
CA PHE A 296 10.93 -18.85 0.69
C PHE A 296 11.43 -17.94 1.83
N SER A 297 12.30 -17.00 1.49
CA SER A 297 12.15 -15.68 2.08
C SER A 297 10.76 -15.19 1.67
N PRO A 298 9.89 -14.73 2.58
CA PRO A 298 8.61 -14.14 2.19
C PRO A 298 8.87 -12.98 1.23
N GLY A 299 8.43 -13.14 -0.03
CA GLY A 299 8.68 -12.14 -1.05
C GLY A 299 7.97 -10.84 -0.69
N VAL A 300 8.71 -9.73 -0.70
CA VAL A 300 8.14 -8.41 -0.44
C VAL A 300 7.15 -8.09 -1.55
N SER A 301 5.87 -7.89 -1.20
CA SER A 301 4.87 -7.46 -2.16
C SER A 301 5.09 -6.00 -2.56
N PHE A 302 4.96 -5.74 -3.85
CA PHE A 302 5.08 -4.42 -4.46
C PHE A 302 3.76 -3.92 -5.07
N LYS A 303 2.61 -4.51 -4.72
CA LYS A 303 1.32 -3.92 -5.06
C LYS A 303 1.19 -2.53 -4.44
N LEU A 304 0.41 -1.64 -5.06
CA LEU A 304 0.18 -0.28 -4.58
C LEU A 304 -0.29 -0.24 -3.12
N GLU A 305 -1.28 -1.08 -2.75
CA GLU A 305 -1.81 -1.22 -1.39
C GLU A 305 -0.71 -1.58 -0.36
N ASP A 306 0.09 -2.61 -0.66
CA ASP A 306 1.15 -3.12 0.21
C ASP A 306 2.30 -2.13 0.35
N VAL A 307 2.62 -1.41 -0.73
CA VAL A 307 3.63 -0.34 -0.73
C VAL A 307 3.15 0.85 0.09
N PHE A 308 1.92 1.31 -0.14
CA PHE A 308 1.34 2.43 0.60
C PHE A 308 1.31 2.14 2.10
N GLN A 309 0.82 0.97 2.50
CA GLN A 309 0.77 0.58 3.91
C GLN A 309 2.15 0.48 4.54
N ARG A 310 3.13 -0.09 3.81
CA ARG A 310 4.53 -0.19 4.27
C ARG A 310 5.22 1.16 4.44
N ILE A 311 4.90 2.15 3.60
CA ILE A 311 5.52 3.48 3.61
C ILE A 311 4.84 4.42 4.61
N THR A 312 3.52 4.37 4.72
CA THR A 312 2.73 5.32 5.54
C THR A 312 2.34 4.78 6.91
N GLY A 313 2.39 3.47 7.12
CA GLY A 313 1.81 2.79 8.30
C GLY A 313 0.28 2.75 8.33
N GLN A 314 -0.40 3.25 7.29
CA GLN A 314 -1.86 3.34 7.21
C GLN A 314 -2.41 2.40 6.12
N PRO A 315 -3.56 1.72 6.34
CA PRO A 315 -4.22 0.99 5.27
C PRO A 315 -4.77 1.98 4.22
N VAL A 316 -4.86 1.55 2.97
CA VAL A 316 -5.59 2.31 1.93
C VAL A 316 -7.09 2.24 2.25
N SER A 317 -7.74 3.40 2.33
CA SER A 317 -9.20 3.50 2.36
C SER A 317 -9.73 3.60 0.92
N ASN A 318 -10.76 2.83 0.58
CA ASN A 318 -11.40 2.82 -0.75
C ASN A 318 -10.42 2.53 -1.91
N SER A 319 -9.55 1.51 -1.72
CA SER A 319 -8.74 0.98 -2.82
C SER A 319 -9.61 0.52 -3.99
N HIS A 320 -9.07 0.63 -5.21
CA HIS A 320 -9.81 0.39 -6.45
C HIS A 320 -10.90 1.43 -6.74
N THR A 321 -10.58 2.68 -6.45
CA THR A 321 -11.13 3.82 -7.17
C THR A 321 -9.94 4.60 -7.72
N ALA A 322 -10.01 5.02 -8.98
CA ALA A 322 -8.85 5.61 -9.66
C ALA A 322 -8.35 6.88 -8.96
N GLU A 323 -9.19 7.60 -8.24
CA GLU A 323 -8.75 8.77 -7.44
C GLU A 323 -7.99 8.37 -6.17
N CYS A 324 -8.46 7.37 -5.40
CA CYS A 324 -7.76 6.94 -4.20
C CYS A 324 -6.43 6.24 -4.50
N ASP A 325 -6.36 5.51 -5.61
CA ASP A 325 -5.12 4.84 -6.05
C ASP A 325 -4.11 5.89 -6.58
N VAL A 326 -4.56 6.94 -7.30
CA VAL A 326 -3.73 8.11 -7.63
C VAL A 326 -3.25 8.87 -6.39
N ASP A 327 -4.10 9.17 -5.41
CA ASP A 327 -3.69 9.87 -4.18
C ASP A 327 -2.71 9.02 -3.36
N SER A 328 -2.88 7.70 -3.37
CA SER A 328 -1.93 6.74 -2.76
C SER A 328 -0.57 6.80 -3.46
N LEU A 329 -0.57 6.81 -4.79
CA LEU A 329 0.63 6.89 -5.61
C LEU A 329 1.37 8.23 -5.45
N ILE A 330 0.65 9.36 -5.38
CA ILE A 330 1.20 10.68 -5.06
C ILE A 330 1.88 10.66 -3.70
N ARG A 331 1.23 10.03 -2.69
CA ARG A 331 1.80 9.95 -1.34
C ARG A 331 3.07 9.10 -1.29
N ILE A 332 3.14 8.02 -2.05
CA ILE A 332 4.36 7.21 -2.20
C ILE A 332 5.48 8.05 -2.82
N ALA A 333 5.22 8.71 -3.96
CA ALA A 333 6.21 9.55 -4.64
C ALA A 333 6.70 10.72 -3.77
N ALA A 334 5.78 11.43 -3.11
CA ALA A 334 6.08 12.51 -2.17
C ALA A 334 6.90 12.00 -0.96
N THR A 335 6.65 10.79 -0.44
CA THR A 335 7.44 10.25 0.67
C THR A 335 8.89 9.96 0.28
N PHE A 336 9.15 9.61 -0.98
CA PHE A 336 10.50 9.49 -1.53
C PHE A 336 11.13 10.86 -1.90
N GLY A 337 10.30 11.86 -2.19
CA GLY A 337 10.70 13.26 -2.38
C GLY A 337 11.72 13.46 -3.50
N GLU A 338 12.80 14.19 -3.22
CA GLU A 338 13.94 14.37 -4.13
C GLU A 338 14.51 13.04 -4.69
N ARG A 339 14.43 11.92 -3.95
CA ARG A 339 14.86 10.61 -4.48
C ARG A 339 13.99 10.19 -5.66
N PHE A 340 12.68 10.40 -5.58
CA PHE A 340 11.74 10.08 -6.65
C PHE A 340 11.96 10.97 -7.87
N THR A 341 12.12 12.28 -7.70
CA THR A 341 12.30 13.18 -8.85
C THR A 341 13.65 12.98 -9.53
N CYS A 342 14.74 12.75 -8.77
CA CYS A 342 16.04 12.36 -9.34
C CYS A 342 15.96 11.02 -10.09
N TRP A 343 15.33 10.00 -9.52
CA TRP A 343 15.13 8.71 -10.18
C TRP A 343 14.29 8.86 -11.45
N ALA A 344 13.19 9.62 -11.41
CA ALA A 344 12.31 9.80 -12.56
C ALA A 344 12.99 10.57 -13.69
N ASN A 345 13.78 11.62 -13.39
CA ASN A 345 14.57 12.34 -14.39
C ASN A 345 15.63 11.47 -15.11
N PHE A 346 16.08 10.38 -14.48
CA PHE A 346 17.05 9.44 -15.06
C PHE A 346 16.39 8.25 -15.78
N ASN A 347 15.23 7.78 -15.32
CA ASN A 347 14.56 6.58 -15.83
C ASN A 347 13.35 6.89 -16.74
N CYS A 348 13.01 8.16 -16.96
CA CYS A 348 11.93 8.54 -17.86
C CYS A 348 12.23 8.16 -19.31
N ARG A 349 11.20 7.70 -20.00
CA ARG A 349 11.21 7.46 -21.45
C ARG A 349 9.98 8.12 -22.07
N LYS A 350 9.93 8.24 -23.40
CA LYS A 350 8.78 8.87 -24.05
C LYS A 350 7.55 7.96 -24.01
N PHE A 351 6.38 8.56 -23.82
CA PHE A 351 5.11 7.86 -23.98
C PHE A 351 4.87 7.41 -25.44
N SER A 352 5.49 8.07 -26.41
CA SER A 352 5.55 7.63 -27.82
C SER A 352 6.09 6.21 -27.98
N ASP A 353 6.96 5.76 -27.07
CA ASP A 353 7.70 4.50 -27.19
C ASP A 353 6.96 3.31 -26.54
N ILE A 354 5.93 3.56 -25.75
CA ILE A 354 5.07 2.52 -25.16
C ILE A 354 4.26 1.82 -26.27
N PRO A 355 4.24 0.48 -26.39
CA PRO A 355 3.37 -0.20 -27.33
C PRO A 355 1.90 -0.08 -26.89
N ALA A 356 1.02 0.27 -27.82
CA ALA A 356 -0.42 0.29 -27.56
C ALA A 356 -0.98 -1.13 -27.39
N MET A 357 -1.92 -1.30 -26.46
CA MET A 357 -2.61 -2.57 -26.27
C MET A 357 -3.31 -2.98 -27.56
N THR A 358 -2.95 -4.17 -28.08
CA THR A 358 -3.46 -4.68 -29.35
C THR A 358 -4.11 -6.05 -29.12
N PRO A 359 -5.35 -6.30 -29.57
CA PRO A 359 -6.02 -7.59 -29.39
C PRO A 359 -5.15 -8.76 -29.87
N GLY A 360 -5.02 -9.81 -29.05
CA GLY A 360 -4.19 -10.98 -29.37
C GLY A 360 -2.67 -10.81 -29.21
N LYS A 361 -2.14 -9.60 -28.94
CA LYS A 361 -0.69 -9.39 -28.72
C LYS A 361 -0.38 -9.20 -27.23
N ARG A 362 0.64 -9.90 -26.73
CA ARG A 362 1.11 -9.75 -25.35
C ARG A 362 1.55 -8.29 -25.08
N ILE A 363 1.15 -7.75 -23.94
CA ILE A 363 1.63 -6.43 -23.49
C ILE A 363 3.06 -6.53 -22.97
N GLY A 364 3.89 -5.52 -23.28
CA GLY A 364 5.28 -5.44 -22.82
C GLY A 364 6.25 -6.35 -23.60
N THR A 365 5.96 -6.62 -24.87
CA THR A 365 6.87 -7.21 -25.86
C THR A 365 7.24 -6.19 -26.92
#